data_AF-A0A7J4K7N7-F1
#
_entry.id   AF-A0A7J4K7N7-F1
#
_cell.length_a   1.000
_cell.length_b   1.000
_cell.length_c   1.000
_cell.angle_alpha   90.00
_cell.angle_beta   90.00
_cell.angle_gamma   90.00
#
_symmetry.space_group_name_H-M   'P 1'
#
loop_
_entity.id
_entity.type
_entity.pdbx_description
1 polymer ?
#
loop_
_entity_poly.entity_id
_entity_poly.type
_entity_poly.pdbx_seq_one_letter_code
_entity_poly.pdbx_strand_id
1 'polypeptide(L)'
;MNGPGTESENGGNMNGNMSEWMLAQHGDYTDTRLASLRTLIGSGLPTYKYHFVPLEEFLTRESEMNAIYDRYGGHVVLRACPLRSGLRRQTIIDKTYAAARQDLDGKPVDAYIAVLNEYDPASFCGVIISDGRQAMVEMARSPNLEDLCHGKITPRSARFSDQGIYHRPRMQYLNTDDVSIRSLMWNAMKSVVEDGLPRKGYYEFVYSSRDKRLRFIDYDPEVTG
;
A
#
# COMPACT_ATOMS: atom_id res chain seq x y z
N MET A 1 -59.69 -14.70 -8.27
CA MET A 1 -58.72 -15.71 -8.72
C MET A 1 -57.65 -15.00 -9.53
N ASN A 2 -56.38 -15.31 -9.21
CA ASN A 2 -55.11 -14.93 -9.85
C ASN A 2 -54.80 -13.41 -9.80
N GLY A 3 -53.86 -12.88 -9.01
CA GLY A 3 -52.55 -13.40 -8.58
C GLY A 3 -51.46 -12.54 -9.23
N PRO A 4 -50.52 -11.91 -8.48
CA PRO A 4 -49.62 -10.88 -9.01
C PRO A 4 -48.40 -11.50 -9.71
N GLY A 5 -48.00 -10.93 -10.85
CA GLY A 5 -46.78 -11.30 -11.57
C GLY A 5 -45.68 -10.26 -11.35
N THR A 6 -44.75 -10.59 -10.46
CA THR A 6 -43.44 -9.97 -10.27
C THR A 6 -42.44 -10.52 -11.28
N GLU A 7 -41.75 -9.65 -12.01
CA GLU A 7 -40.41 -9.88 -12.58
C GLU A 7 -39.61 -8.60 -12.29
N SER A 8 -38.88 -8.54 -11.18
CA SER A 8 -37.53 -9.07 -10.95
C SER A 8 -36.46 -8.42 -11.85
N GLU A 9 -35.72 -7.51 -11.22
CA GLU A 9 -34.26 -7.44 -11.30
C GLU A 9 -33.65 -7.35 -12.71
N ASN A 10 -33.60 -6.12 -13.24
CA ASN A 10 -32.45 -5.75 -14.06
C ASN A 10 -31.21 -5.74 -13.17
N GLY A 11 -30.53 -6.89 -13.14
CA GLY A 11 -29.19 -7.05 -12.60
C GLY A 11 -28.27 -5.99 -13.18
N GLY A 12 -28.06 -4.93 -12.40
CA GLY A 12 -26.97 -4.00 -12.61
C GLY A 12 -25.68 -4.79 -12.56
N ASN A 13 -25.09 -4.98 -13.73
CA ASN A 13 -23.81 -5.62 -13.96
C ASN A 13 -22.73 -4.88 -13.13
N MET A 14 -22.47 -5.34 -11.90
CA MET A 14 -21.45 -4.77 -10.99
C MET A 14 -20.01 -5.15 -11.40
N ASN A 15 -19.74 -5.24 -12.70
CA ASN A 15 -18.42 -5.63 -13.23
C ASN A 15 -17.54 -4.43 -13.64
N GLY A 16 -17.92 -3.21 -13.31
CA GLY A 16 -17.08 -2.03 -13.51
C GLY A 16 -16.46 -1.58 -12.19
N ASN A 17 -15.14 -1.70 -12.06
CA ASN A 17 -14.23 -1.04 -11.08
C ASN A 17 -13.41 -1.95 -10.16
N MET A 18 -13.36 -3.27 -10.39
CA MET A 18 -12.38 -4.09 -9.69
C MET A 18 -11.03 -4.02 -10.43
N SER A 19 -9.97 -3.55 -9.75
CA SER A 19 -8.61 -3.61 -10.27
C SER A 19 -8.22 -5.06 -10.58
N GLU A 20 -7.44 -5.28 -11.65
CA GLU A 20 -7.07 -6.62 -12.11
C GLU A 20 -6.31 -7.44 -11.04
N TRP A 21 -5.69 -6.77 -10.07
CA TRP A 21 -4.99 -7.41 -8.96
C TRP A 21 -5.93 -7.86 -7.82
N MET A 22 -7.08 -7.22 -7.61
CA MET A 22 -8.07 -7.69 -6.62
C MET A 22 -8.63 -9.06 -7.02
N LEU A 23 -8.74 -9.33 -8.32
CA LEU A 23 -9.09 -10.65 -8.84
C LEU A 23 -8.01 -11.72 -8.52
N ALA A 24 -6.77 -11.31 -8.27
CA ALA A 24 -5.65 -12.21 -7.97
C ALA A 24 -5.43 -12.47 -6.47
N GLN A 25 -6.02 -11.67 -5.57
CA GLN A 25 -5.76 -11.71 -4.12
C GLN A 25 -6.70 -12.60 -3.28
N HIS A 26 -7.69 -13.27 -3.87
CA HIS A 26 -8.73 -14.01 -3.12
C HIS A 26 -8.27 -15.32 -2.42
N GLY A 27 -6.97 -15.55 -2.23
CA GLY A 27 -6.45 -16.69 -1.45
C GLY A 27 -5.65 -16.22 -0.23
N ASP A 28 -6.20 -16.39 0.97
CA ASP A 28 -5.60 -16.27 2.32
C ASP A 28 -4.15 -15.73 2.46
N TYR A 29 -4.00 -14.52 3.02
CA TYR A 29 -2.70 -13.87 3.32
C TYR A 29 -2.66 -13.18 4.69
N THR A 30 -3.07 -13.87 5.76
CA THR A 30 -3.07 -13.27 7.12
C THR A 30 -1.81 -13.52 7.96
N ASP A 31 -0.95 -14.50 7.64
CA ASP A 31 0.19 -14.89 8.51
C ASP A 31 1.59 -14.46 8.02
N THR A 32 1.74 -13.81 6.86
CA THR A 32 3.08 -13.48 6.29
C THR A 32 3.51 -12.01 6.43
N ARG A 33 2.60 -11.08 6.76
CA ARG A 33 2.83 -9.63 6.50
C ARG A 33 3.77 -8.91 7.46
N LEU A 34 3.90 -9.34 8.72
CA LEU A 34 4.91 -8.78 9.65
C LEU A 34 6.32 -9.26 9.28
N ALA A 35 6.43 -10.47 8.72
CA ALA A 35 7.66 -10.98 8.15
C ALA A 35 8.01 -10.17 6.89
N SER A 36 7.08 -9.99 5.96
CA SER A 36 7.24 -9.13 4.77
C SER A 36 7.75 -7.73 5.16
N LEU A 37 7.13 -7.06 6.13
CA LEU A 37 7.55 -5.73 6.57
C LEU A 37 8.97 -5.70 7.20
N ARG A 38 9.40 -6.78 7.87
CA ARG A 38 10.79 -6.92 8.33
C ARG A 38 11.75 -7.12 7.16
N THR A 39 11.32 -7.83 6.13
CA THR A 39 12.13 -8.07 4.93
C THR A 39 12.24 -6.84 4.03
N LEU A 40 11.21 -5.97 3.98
CA LEU A 40 11.30 -4.61 3.42
C LEU A 40 12.42 -3.81 4.08
N ILE A 41 12.47 -3.80 5.41
CA ILE A 41 13.51 -3.08 6.17
C ILE A 41 14.90 -3.64 5.83
N GLY A 42 15.02 -4.95 5.59
CA GLY A 42 16.26 -5.61 5.17
C GLY A 42 16.68 -5.36 3.71
N SER A 43 15.79 -4.90 2.84
CA SER A 43 16.02 -4.80 1.39
C SER A 43 16.91 -3.62 0.92
N GLY A 44 17.17 -2.64 1.79
CA GLY A 44 17.95 -1.45 1.46
C GLY A 44 17.24 -0.44 0.55
N LEU A 45 15.96 -0.64 0.24
CA LEU A 45 15.16 0.33 -0.49
C LEU A 45 14.88 1.58 0.38
N PRO A 46 14.77 2.78 -0.22
CA PRO A 46 14.44 4.00 0.51
C PRO A 46 13.02 3.89 1.09
N THR A 47 12.96 3.57 2.37
CA THR A 47 11.75 3.36 3.16
C THR A 47 11.58 4.45 4.21
N TYR A 48 10.36 4.60 4.73
CA TYR A 48 10.12 5.47 5.86
C TYR A 48 10.73 4.86 7.13
N LYS A 49 11.18 5.71 8.06
CA LYS A 49 11.65 5.23 9.36
C LYS A 49 10.47 4.71 10.18
N TYR A 50 10.45 3.41 10.43
CA TYR A 50 9.47 2.75 11.29
C TYR A 50 9.87 2.83 12.77
N HIS A 51 8.87 2.96 13.63
CA HIS A 51 8.98 2.84 15.08
C HIS A 51 8.01 1.74 15.53
N PHE A 52 8.56 0.72 16.18
CA PHE A 52 7.79 -0.39 16.72
C PHE A 52 7.68 -0.21 18.22
N VAL A 53 6.46 -0.10 18.72
CA VAL A 53 6.18 0.20 20.12
C VAL A 53 5.12 -0.78 20.61
N PRO A 54 5.31 -1.49 21.73
CA PRO A 54 4.23 -2.27 22.35
C PRO A 54 2.99 -1.39 22.56
N LEU A 55 1.78 -1.93 22.37
CA LEU A 55 0.58 -1.09 22.44
C LEU A 55 0.43 -0.43 23.82
N GLU A 56 0.78 -1.13 24.89
CA GLU A 56 0.82 -0.57 26.25
C GLU A 56 1.70 0.68 26.34
N GLU A 57 2.92 0.63 25.79
CA GLU A 57 3.84 1.77 25.78
C GLU A 57 3.31 2.92 24.91
N PHE A 58 2.69 2.61 23.76
CA PHE A 58 2.06 3.63 22.93
C PHE A 58 0.96 4.39 23.68
N LEU A 59 0.17 3.69 24.50
CA LEU A 59 -0.95 4.27 25.26
C LEU A 59 -0.50 5.03 26.52
N THR A 60 0.69 4.72 27.05
CA THR A 60 1.16 5.25 28.36
C THR A 60 2.30 6.26 28.26
N ARG A 61 3.19 6.15 27.25
CA ARG A 61 4.36 7.03 27.07
C ARG A 61 4.05 8.26 26.22
N GLU A 62 3.09 9.06 26.69
CA GLU A 62 2.53 10.19 25.95
C GLU A 62 3.58 11.21 25.46
N SER A 63 4.53 11.60 26.31
CA SER A 63 5.57 12.58 25.92
C SER A 63 6.46 12.07 24.78
N GLU A 64 6.78 10.78 24.77
CA GLU A 64 7.60 10.17 23.73
C GLU A 64 6.83 10.01 22.42
N MET A 65 5.57 9.61 22.49
CA MET A 65 4.73 9.49 21.31
C MET A 65 4.46 10.85 20.67
N ASN A 66 4.16 11.89 21.47
CA ASN A 66 4.05 13.26 20.96
C ASN A 66 5.34 13.70 20.25
N ALA A 67 6.52 13.42 20.81
CA ALA A 67 7.79 13.74 20.15
C ALA A 67 7.97 13.02 18.79
N ILE A 68 7.46 11.79 18.64
CA ILE A 68 7.46 11.08 17.36
C ILE A 68 6.50 11.75 16.37
N TYR A 69 5.28 12.10 16.80
CA TYR A 69 4.31 12.79 15.94
C TYR A 69 4.81 14.17 15.52
N ASP A 70 5.36 14.95 16.45
CA ASP A 70 5.90 16.29 16.19
C ASP A 70 7.07 16.25 15.21
N ARG A 71 7.95 15.24 15.32
CA ARG A 71 9.06 15.03 14.36
C ARG A 71 8.58 14.93 12.91
N TYR A 72 7.39 14.38 12.70
CA TYR A 72 6.79 14.21 11.37
C TYR A 72 5.73 15.27 11.04
N GLY A 73 5.61 16.31 11.87
CA GLY A 73 4.65 17.40 11.72
C GLY A 73 3.20 16.96 11.91
N GLY A 74 2.94 15.96 12.76
CA GLY A 74 1.62 15.38 12.99
C GLY A 74 1.19 14.36 11.92
N HIS A 75 1.91 14.27 10.81
CA HIS A 75 1.60 13.32 9.75
C HIS A 75 2.25 11.97 10.06
N VAL A 76 1.47 11.08 10.66
CA VAL A 76 1.89 9.72 11.03
C VAL A 76 0.87 8.71 10.54
N VAL A 77 1.37 7.59 10.02
CA VAL A 77 0.55 6.38 9.87
C VAL A 77 0.83 5.50 11.08
N LEU A 78 -0.24 5.19 11.80
CA LEU A 78 -0.24 4.25 12.90
C LEU A 78 -0.96 2.98 12.47
N ARG A 79 -0.30 1.84 12.60
CA ARG A 79 -0.91 0.53 12.42
C ARG A 79 -0.87 -0.23 13.74
N ALA A 80 -2.03 -0.54 14.30
CA ALA A 80 -2.16 -1.49 15.38
C ALA A 80 -2.24 -2.90 14.77
N CYS A 81 -1.13 -3.63 14.85
CA CYS A 81 -0.98 -4.95 14.27
C CYS A 81 -1.19 -6.02 15.35
N PRO A 82 -2.13 -6.97 15.16
CA PRO A 82 -2.33 -8.04 16.12
C PRO A 82 -1.15 -9.01 16.12
N LEU A 83 -0.85 -9.56 17.30
CA LEU A 83 0.20 -10.56 17.54
C LEU A 83 -0.36 -11.99 17.58
N ARG A 84 -1.69 -12.14 17.57
CA ARG A 84 -2.41 -13.42 17.65
C ARG A 84 -3.44 -13.49 16.54
N SER A 85 -3.70 -14.70 16.05
CA SER A 85 -4.72 -14.96 15.04
C SER A 85 -6.14 -14.66 15.55
N GLY A 86 -7.05 -14.31 14.63
CA GLY A 86 -8.45 -13.98 14.96
C GLY A 86 -8.72 -12.50 15.30
N LEU A 87 -7.69 -11.67 15.40
CA LEU A 87 -7.80 -10.22 15.61
C LEU A 87 -7.55 -9.44 14.31
N ARG A 88 -8.15 -8.25 14.18
CA ARG A 88 -8.05 -7.43 12.97
C ARG A 88 -7.11 -6.24 13.17
N ARG A 89 -6.27 -5.98 12.16
CA ARG A 89 -5.45 -4.77 12.05
C ARG A 89 -6.34 -3.53 12.02
N GLN A 90 -5.90 -2.48 12.69
CA GLN A 90 -6.47 -1.13 12.54
C GLN A 90 -5.39 -0.18 12.02
N THR A 91 -5.71 0.54 10.96
CA THR A 91 -4.85 1.58 10.37
C THR A 91 -5.46 2.94 10.67
N ILE A 92 -4.69 3.82 11.28
CA ILE A 92 -5.04 5.20 11.61
C ILE A 92 -4.06 6.10 10.85
N ILE A 93 -4.59 7.03 10.07
CA ILE A 93 -3.80 7.88 9.18
C ILE A 93 -4.08 9.32 9.53
N ASP A 94 -3.03 10.13 9.64
CA ASP A 94 -3.09 11.59 9.71
C ASP A 94 -3.97 12.13 10.86
N LYS A 95 -3.94 11.44 12.00
CA LYS A 95 -4.58 11.88 13.24
C LYS A 95 -3.55 12.42 14.21
N THR A 96 -3.96 13.28 15.13
CA THR A 96 -3.12 13.64 16.28
C THR A 96 -2.90 12.42 17.18
N TYR A 97 -1.81 12.42 17.96
CA TYR A 97 -1.56 11.34 18.93
C TYR A 97 -2.76 11.10 19.85
N ALA A 98 -3.38 12.17 20.37
CA ALA A 98 -4.53 12.06 21.26
C ALA A 98 -5.72 11.33 20.61
N ALA A 99 -6.06 11.69 19.36
CA ALA A 99 -7.14 11.03 18.62
C ALA A 99 -6.79 9.59 18.24
N ALA A 100 -5.54 9.33 17.86
CA ALA A 100 -5.05 7.99 17.56
C ALA A 100 -5.04 7.07 18.80
N ARG A 101 -4.67 7.60 19.96
CA ARG A 101 -4.73 6.91 21.26
C ARG A 101 -6.16 6.54 21.61
N GLN A 102 -7.09 7.48 21.47
CA GLN A 102 -8.51 7.24 21.74
C GLN A 102 -9.09 6.13 20.85
N ASP A 103 -8.73 6.10 19.56
CA ASP A 103 -9.16 5.06 18.61
C ASP A 103 -8.65 3.65 18.96
N LEU A 104 -7.59 3.55 19.76
CA LEU A 104 -7.01 2.28 20.20
C LEU A 104 -7.34 1.95 21.66
N ASP A 105 -8.05 2.83 22.35
CA ASP A 105 -8.45 2.63 23.74
C ASP A 105 -9.38 1.41 23.86
N GLY A 106 -9.18 0.60 24.90
CA GLY A 106 -9.92 -0.65 25.11
C GLY A 106 -9.47 -1.85 24.25
N LYS A 107 -8.47 -1.71 23.38
CA LYS A 107 -7.85 -2.89 22.74
C LYS A 107 -6.98 -3.68 23.73
N PRO A 108 -6.91 -5.01 23.61
CA PRO A 108 -6.07 -5.84 24.47
C PRO A 108 -4.59 -5.55 24.19
N VAL A 109 -3.93 -4.87 25.14
CA VAL A 109 -2.57 -4.34 24.97
C VAL A 109 -1.51 -5.42 24.74
N ASP A 110 -1.71 -6.61 25.30
CA ASP A 110 -0.83 -7.77 25.16
C ASP A 110 -0.95 -8.46 23.78
N ALA A 111 -1.98 -8.11 23.02
CA ALA A 111 -2.30 -8.75 21.75
C ALA A 111 -1.92 -7.90 20.53
N TYR A 112 -1.38 -6.69 20.72
CA TYR A 112 -1.06 -5.78 19.62
C TYR A 112 0.31 -5.11 19.77
N ILE A 113 0.91 -4.79 18.63
CA ILE A 113 2.03 -3.86 18.49
C ILE A 113 1.61 -2.64 17.68
N ALA A 114 1.99 -1.45 18.15
CA ALA A 114 1.83 -0.21 17.41
C ALA A 114 3.05 0.00 16.50
N VAL A 115 2.80 0.05 15.20
CA VAL A 115 3.81 0.39 14.19
C VAL A 115 3.53 1.80 13.70
N LEU A 116 4.45 2.72 13.98
CA LEU A 116 4.37 4.12 13.56
C LEU A 116 5.38 4.38 12.44
N ASN A 117 4.97 5.10 11.42
CA ASN A 117 5.89 5.67 10.45
C ASN A 117 5.42 7.06 10.02
N GLU A 118 6.35 7.86 9.49
CA GLU A 118 6.01 9.12 8.82
C GLU A 118 4.89 8.86 7.81
N TYR A 119 3.83 9.66 7.89
CA TYR A 119 2.89 9.81 6.79
C TYR A 119 3.39 10.95 5.92
N ASP A 120 3.79 10.63 4.71
CA ASP A 120 4.03 11.63 3.69
C ASP A 120 2.87 11.52 2.71
N PRO A 121 1.89 12.46 2.76
CA PRO A 121 0.74 12.38 1.89
C PRO A 121 1.20 12.26 0.44
N ALA A 122 0.63 11.34 -0.31
CA ALA A 122 1.10 11.05 -1.64
C ALA A 122 0.61 12.12 -2.64
N SER A 123 1.51 12.65 -3.47
CA SER A 123 1.08 13.32 -4.71
C SER A 123 0.62 12.30 -5.75
N PHE A 124 1.21 11.11 -5.71
CA PHE A 124 0.78 9.91 -6.43
C PHE A 124 1.09 8.68 -5.57
N CYS A 125 0.17 7.72 -5.57
CA CYS A 125 0.39 6.40 -4.99
C CYS A 125 0.32 5.35 -6.10
N GLY A 126 1.00 4.23 -5.91
CA GLY A 126 1.01 3.17 -6.90
C GLY A 126 1.48 1.85 -6.35
N VAL A 127 1.26 0.83 -7.17
CA VAL A 127 1.72 -0.53 -6.94
C VAL A 127 2.46 -1.04 -8.18
N ILE A 128 3.47 -1.88 -7.96
CA ILE A 128 4.14 -2.65 -9.00
C ILE A 128 3.94 -4.12 -8.70
N ILE A 129 3.47 -4.88 -9.68
CA ILE A 129 3.33 -6.33 -9.61
C ILE A 129 4.23 -6.92 -10.67
N SER A 130 5.17 -7.76 -10.28
CA SER A 130 6.10 -8.40 -11.20
C SER A 130 6.28 -9.88 -10.92
N ASP A 131 6.44 -10.67 -11.98
CA ASP A 131 6.74 -12.11 -11.92
C ASP A 131 8.22 -12.43 -12.19
N GLY A 132 9.08 -11.42 -12.37
CA GLY A 132 10.49 -11.60 -12.76
C GLY A 132 10.79 -11.41 -14.25
N ARG A 133 9.76 -11.39 -15.10
CA ARG A 133 9.89 -11.21 -16.56
C ARG A 133 9.05 -10.05 -17.07
N GLN A 134 7.86 -9.91 -16.49
CA GLN A 134 6.89 -8.88 -16.79
C GLN A 134 6.59 -8.09 -15.53
N ALA A 135 6.12 -6.87 -15.72
CA ALA A 135 5.66 -6.05 -14.63
C ALA A 135 4.46 -5.22 -15.05
N MET A 136 3.52 -5.07 -14.14
CA MET A 136 2.44 -4.10 -14.22
C MET A 136 2.69 -3.02 -13.17
N VAL A 137 2.55 -1.76 -13.57
CA VAL A 137 2.56 -0.61 -12.66
C VAL A 137 1.19 0.02 -12.71
N GLU A 138 0.55 0.17 -11.56
CA GLU A 138 -0.68 0.94 -11.40
C GLU A 138 -0.38 2.18 -10.56
N MET A 139 -0.93 3.32 -10.96
CA MET A 139 -0.71 4.57 -10.24
C MET A 139 -1.96 5.45 -10.29
N ALA A 140 -2.26 6.09 -9.18
CA ALA A 140 -3.33 7.05 -9.04
C ALA A 140 -2.83 8.35 -8.41
N ARG A 141 -3.46 9.47 -8.78
CA ARG A 141 -3.29 10.74 -8.07
C ARG A 141 -4.19 10.69 -6.83
N SER A 142 -3.68 10.09 -5.75
CA SER A 142 -4.38 9.98 -4.48
C SER A 142 -3.41 10.26 -3.34
N PRO A 143 -3.84 10.97 -2.29
CA PRO A 143 -3.06 11.13 -1.06
C PRO A 143 -2.95 9.82 -0.26
N ASN A 144 -3.82 8.86 -0.55
CA ASN A 144 -3.96 7.62 0.20
C ASN A 144 -3.75 6.40 -0.71
N LEU A 145 -2.72 5.62 -0.42
CA LEU A 145 -2.44 4.37 -1.11
C LEU A 145 -3.53 3.32 -0.85
N GLU A 146 -4.11 3.30 0.36
CA GLU A 146 -5.14 2.31 0.73
C GLU A 146 -6.39 2.44 -0.17
N ASP A 147 -6.71 3.63 -0.68
CA ASP A 147 -7.86 3.77 -1.59
C ASP A 147 -7.59 3.14 -2.96
N LEU A 148 -6.33 3.10 -3.40
CA LEU A 148 -5.91 2.32 -4.57
C LEU A 148 -5.89 0.82 -4.24
N CYS A 149 -5.28 0.44 -3.12
CA CYS A 149 -5.20 -0.95 -2.66
C CYS A 149 -6.53 -1.55 -2.20
N HIS A 150 -7.63 -0.79 -2.24
CA HIS A 150 -8.97 -1.29 -1.92
C HIS A 150 -9.95 -1.06 -3.08
N GLY A 151 -9.46 -0.67 -4.27
CA GLY A 151 -10.30 -0.52 -5.45
C GLY A 151 -11.26 0.66 -5.46
N LYS A 152 -11.07 1.62 -4.54
CA LYS A 152 -11.93 2.79 -4.46
C LYS A 152 -11.61 3.83 -5.52
N ILE A 153 -10.48 3.68 -6.20
CA ILE A 153 -9.99 4.57 -7.24
C ILE A 153 -9.55 3.75 -8.45
N THR A 154 -9.94 4.21 -9.64
CA THR A 154 -9.45 3.62 -10.91
C THR A 154 -8.03 4.09 -11.19
N PRO A 155 -7.03 3.19 -11.24
CA PRO A 155 -5.67 3.57 -11.56
C PRO A 155 -5.48 3.83 -13.05
N ARG A 156 -4.41 4.55 -13.35
CA ARG A 156 -3.74 4.49 -14.65
C ARG A 156 -2.75 3.34 -14.58
N SER A 157 -2.59 2.60 -15.67
CA SER A 157 -1.77 1.38 -15.64
C SER A 157 -0.73 1.40 -16.75
N ALA A 158 0.38 0.70 -16.53
CA ALA A 158 1.39 0.46 -17.54
C ALA A 158 1.87 -0.98 -17.43
N ARG A 159 2.09 -1.64 -18.57
CA ARG A 159 2.62 -3.00 -18.64
C ARG A 159 3.98 -3.00 -19.30
N PHE A 160 4.90 -3.78 -18.73
CA PHE A 160 6.23 -4.05 -19.26
C PHE A 160 6.33 -5.55 -19.59
N SER A 161 6.85 -5.90 -20.77
CA SER A 161 7.04 -7.28 -21.22
C SER A 161 8.51 -7.64 -21.47
N ASP A 162 8.79 -8.96 -21.35
CA ASP A 162 10.02 -9.80 -21.37
C ASP A 162 11.37 -9.31 -21.91
N GLN A 163 11.54 -8.10 -22.44
CA GLN A 163 12.81 -7.66 -22.99
C GLN A 163 13.24 -6.29 -22.47
N GLY A 164 14.19 -6.29 -21.52
CA GLY A 164 15.12 -5.20 -21.19
C GLY A 164 14.52 -3.86 -20.74
N ILE A 165 14.55 -3.60 -19.43
CA ILE A 165 14.01 -2.38 -18.78
C ILE A 165 14.83 -1.10 -19.05
N TYR A 166 15.79 -1.12 -19.97
CA TYR A 166 16.46 0.12 -20.40
C TYR A 166 15.75 0.81 -21.59
N HIS A 167 14.70 0.19 -22.13
CA HIS A 167 13.93 0.75 -23.24
C HIS A 167 12.56 1.25 -22.76
N ARG A 168 12.49 2.54 -22.40
CA ARG A 168 11.24 3.29 -22.17
C ARG A 168 10.12 3.03 -23.21
N PRO A 169 10.41 2.79 -24.51
CA PRO A 169 9.41 2.45 -25.52
C PRO A 169 8.66 1.12 -25.32
N ARG A 170 9.11 0.24 -24.41
CA ARG A 170 8.52 -1.08 -24.19
C ARG A 170 7.46 -1.12 -23.08
N MET A 171 7.20 0.02 -22.42
CA MET A 171 6.03 0.15 -21.57
C MET A 171 4.80 0.48 -22.41
N GLN A 172 3.80 -0.41 -22.37
CA GLN A 172 2.47 -0.11 -22.89
C GLN A 172 1.67 0.60 -21.81
N TYR A 173 1.35 1.88 -22.04
CA TYR A 173 0.52 2.66 -21.13
C TYR A 173 -0.95 2.46 -21.46
N LEU A 174 -1.74 2.16 -20.44
CA LEU A 174 -3.18 1.97 -20.52
C LEU A 174 -3.85 3.12 -19.77
N ASN A 175 -4.91 3.67 -20.36
CA ASN A 175 -5.77 4.68 -19.74
C ASN A 175 -5.03 5.98 -19.33
N THR A 176 -3.92 6.34 -19.99
CA THR A 176 -3.27 7.64 -19.78
C THR A 176 -2.37 8.09 -20.92
N ASP A 177 -2.55 9.33 -21.38
CA ASP A 177 -1.65 10.06 -22.30
C ASP A 177 -0.74 11.07 -21.60
N ASP A 178 -0.80 11.11 -20.28
CA ASP A 178 -0.08 12.08 -19.46
C ASP A 178 1.39 11.70 -19.33
N VAL A 179 2.25 12.42 -20.07
CA VAL A 179 3.70 12.22 -20.10
C VAL A 179 4.32 12.31 -18.70
N SER A 180 3.77 13.12 -17.80
CA SER A 180 4.29 13.26 -16.44
C SER A 180 4.08 11.96 -15.64
N ILE A 181 2.88 11.39 -15.69
CA ILE A 181 2.54 10.12 -15.03
C ILE A 181 3.33 8.97 -15.64
N ARG A 182 3.44 8.92 -16.97
CA ARG A 182 4.26 7.92 -17.67
C ARG A 182 5.73 7.96 -17.21
N SER A 183 6.26 9.15 -16.95
CA SER A 183 7.62 9.35 -16.43
C SER A 183 7.77 8.87 -14.98
N LEU A 184 6.78 9.14 -14.13
CA LEU A 184 6.76 8.71 -12.73
C LEU A 184 6.63 7.18 -12.60
N MET A 185 5.75 6.55 -13.39
CA MET A 185 5.64 5.09 -13.46
C MET A 185 6.97 4.46 -13.89
N TRP A 186 7.61 5.03 -14.91
CA TRP A 186 8.91 4.55 -15.37
C TRP A 186 9.99 4.67 -14.30
N ASN A 187 10.00 5.78 -13.57
CA ASN A 187 10.97 6.00 -12.52
C ASN A 187 10.77 5.05 -11.32
N ALA A 188 9.52 4.72 -10.99
CA ALA A 188 9.22 3.69 -10.00
C ALA A 188 9.69 2.31 -10.47
N MET A 189 9.39 1.94 -11.72
CA MET A 189 9.80 0.67 -12.31
C MET A 189 11.31 0.46 -12.25
N LYS A 190 12.11 1.46 -12.66
CA LYS A 190 13.59 1.40 -12.61
C LYS A 190 14.16 1.05 -11.23
N SER A 191 13.46 1.39 -10.15
CA SER A 191 13.93 1.17 -8.77
C SER A 191 13.79 -0.27 -8.31
N VAL A 192 13.01 -1.09 -9.03
CA VAL A 192 12.79 -2.51 -8.73
C VAL A 192 13.28 -3.40 -9.87
N VAL A 193 14.32 -2.95 -10.57
CA VAL A 193 15.02 -3.71 -11.63
C VAL A 193 16.30 -4.29 -11.09
N GLU A 194 16.60 -5.52 -11.47
CA GLU A 194 17.85 -6.21 -11.21
C GLU A 194 18.30 -6.91 -12.50
N ASP A 195 19.56 -6.70 -12.89
CA ASP A 195 20.15 -7.29 -14.10
C ASP A 195 19.32 -7.10 -15.39
N GLY A 196 18.62 -5.97 -15.48
CA GLY A 196 17.79 -5.60 -16.65
C GLY A 196 16.39 -6.21 -16.68
N LEU A 197 16.02 -6.99 -15.66
CA LEU A 197 14.70 -7.60 -15.46
C LEU A 197 14.01 -7.05 -14.22
N PRO A 198 12.67 -7.06 -14.16
CA PRO A 198 11.98 -6.55 -12.98
C PRO A 198 12.12 -7.59 -11.87
N ARG A 199 12.43 -7.16 -10.66
CA ARG A 199 12.45 -8.06 -9.51
C ARG A 199 11.04 -8.59 -9.29
N LYS A 200 10.91 -9.92 -9.23
CA LYS A 200 9.64 -10.57 -8.87
C LYS A 200 9.15 -10.04 -7.53
N GLY A 201 7.85 -9.76 -7.42
CA GLY A 201 7.22 -9.34 -6.18
C GLY A 201 6.09 -8.33 -6.35
N TYR A 202 5.62 -7.86 -5.19
CA TYR A 202 4.62 -6.81 -5.04
C TYR A 202 5.25 -5.62 -4.31
N TYR A 203 5.17 -4.44 -4.91
CA TYR A 203 5.81 -3.24 -4.39
C TYR A 203 4.80 -2.11 -4.28
N GLU A 204 4.61 -1.63 -3.07
CA GLU A 204 3.82 -0.44 -2.79
C GLU A 204 4.71 0.79 -2.78
N PHE A 205 4.31 1.86 -3.49
CA PHE A 205 5.09 3.08 -3.54
C PHE A 205 4.24 4.35 -3.54
N VAL A 206 4.88 5.44 -3.14
CA VAL A 206 4.32 6.78 -3.22
C VAL A 206 5.36 7.77 -3.73
N TYR A 207 4.88 8.79 -4.42
CA TYR A 207 5.61 10.03 -4.64
C TYR A 207 5.16 11.03 -3.59
N SER A 208 6.06 11.35 -2.67
CA SER A 208 5.88 12.34 -1.61
C SER A 208 5.23 13.63 -2.11
N SER A 209 4.22 14.14 -1.42
CA SER A 209 3.70 15.47 -1.72
C SER A 209 4.66 16.58 -1.29
N ARG A 210 5.50 16.31 -0.27
CA ARG A 210 6.45 17.26 0.33
C ARG A 210 7.68 17.51 -0.53
N ASP A 211 8.39 16.44 -0.90
CA ASP A 211 9.68 16.52 -1.58
C ASP A 211 9.66 15.94 -3.01
N LYS A 212 8.51 15.39 -3.44
CA LYS A 212 8.29 14.76 -4.75
C LYS A 212 9.18 13.55 -5.01
N ARG A 213 9.80 12.97 -3.97
CA ARG A 213 10.64 11.77 -4.08
C ARG A 213 9.80 10.50 -4.01
N LEU A 214 10.28 9.48 -4.71
CA LEU A 214 9.74 8.12 -4.68
C LEU A 214 10.15 7.43 -3.38
N ARG A 215 9.19 6.77 -2.72
CA ARG A 215 9.39 5.98 -1.50
C ARG A 215 8.56 4.70 -1.58
N PHE A 216 9.09 3.59 -1.06
CA PHE A 216 8.38 2.31 -1.00
C PHE A 216 7.84 2.04 0.41
N ILE A 217 6.66 1.43 0.50
CA ILE A 217 5.88 1.30 1.75
C ILE A 217 5.79 -0.15 2.25
N ASP A 218 5.81 -1.13 1.35
CA ASP A 218 5.71 -2.56 1.68
C ASP A 218 6.46 -3.40 0.63
N TYR A 219 7.17 -4.45 1.09
CA TYR A 219 7.94 -5.36 0.24
C TYR A 219 7.99 -6.73 0.88
N ASP A 220 7.72 -7.75 0.07
CA ASP A 220 8.05 -9.13 0.39
C ASP A 220 9.00 -9.69 -0.69
N PRO A 221 10.28 -9.94 -0.38
CA PRO A 221 11.15 -10.72 -1.26
C PRO A 221 10.94 -12.23 -1.16
N GLU A 222 10.21 -12.75 -0.16
CA GLU A 222 10.22 -14.18 0.18
C GLU A 222 8.95 -14.95 -0.21
N VAL A 223 8.32 -14.56 -1.34
CA VAL A 223 7.48 -15.49 -2.10
C VAL A 223 8.26 -16.03 -3.30
N THR A 224 9.39 -16.66 -3.00
CA THR A 224 10.03 -17.72 -3.81
C THR A 224 11.00 -18.51 -2.96
N GLY A 225 10.54 -19.65 -2.46
CA GLY A 225 11.29 -20.63 -1.68
C GLY A 225 10.34 -21.62 -1.04
#